data_AF-A0A6J3ATP1-F1
#
_entry.id   AF-A0A6J3ATP1-F1
#
_cell.length_a   1.000
_cell.length_b   1.000
_cell.length_c   1.000
_cell.angle_alpha   90.00
_cell.angle_beta   90.00
_cell.angle_gamma   90.00
#
_symmetry.space_group_name_H-M   'P 1'
#
loop_
_entity.id
_entity.type
_entity.pdbx_description
1 polymer ?
#
loop_
_entity_poly.entity_id
_entity_poly.type
_entity_poly.pdbx_seq_one_letter_code
_entity_poly.pdbx_strand_id
1 'polypeptide(L)'
;WNDCRTSYTCKSNWHKGWNWTSGYNQCPVKAACHRFDFYFPTPADLCNEIWSHSFKVSNYGRGSGRCIQMWFDSNQGNPNEEVARFYAAETKNDVPPPQGIGSFLLDLTQMLQLWLRS
;
A
#
# COMPACT_ATOMS: atom_id res chain seq x y z
N TRP A 1 -11.39 -5.45 13.15
CA TRP A 1 -10.95 -5.24 14.55
C TRP A 1 -12.02 -5.68 15.53
N ASN A 2 -13.21 -5.06 15.53
CA ASN A 2 -14.32 -5.44 16.42
C ASN A 2 -14.64 -6.94 16.36
N ASP A 3 -14.78 -7.51 15.16
CA ASP A 3 -15.11 -8.92 14.97
C ASP A 3 -14.01 -9.89 15.47
N CYS A 4 -12.78 -9.41 15.61
CA CYS A 4 -11.65 -10.19 16.12
C CYS A 4 -11.47 -10.06 17.64
N ARG A 5 -12.19 -9.15 18.31
CA ARG A 5 -11.86 -8.67 19.66
C ARG A 5 -11.80 -9.77 20.73
N THR A 6 -12.61 -10.81 20.59
CA THR A 6 -12.67 -11.95 21.53
C THR A 6 -11.79 -13.12 21.11
N SER A 7 -11.20 -13.08 19.91
CA SER A 7 -10.23 -14.07 19.45
C SER A 7 -8.90 -13.92 20.19
N TYR A 8 -7.99 -14.87 20.00
CA TYR A 8 -6.67 -14.89 20.64
C TYR A 8 -5.54 -14.91 19.61
N THR A 9 -4.41 -14.31 20.00
CA THR A 9 -3.15 -14.33 19.25
C THR A 9 -2.00 -14.30 20.26
N CYS A 10 -0.78 -14.53 19.78
CA CYS A 10 0.45 -14.43 20.57
C CYS A 10 1.45 -13.41 20.01
N LYS A 11 1.08 -12.69 18.94
CA LYS A 11 1.95 -11.73 18.25
C LYS A 11 1.14 -10.61 17.59
N SER A 12 1.78 -9.44 17.49
CA SER A 12 1.29 -8.24 16.80
C SER A 12 1.78 -8.10 15.35
N ASN A 13 2.85 -8.81 14.95
CA ASN A 13 3.32 -8.85 13.56
C ASN A 13 3.33 -10.29 13.06
N TRP A 14 2.54 -10.56 12.02
CA TRP A 14 2.31 -11.90 11.49
C TRP A 14 3.18 -12.22 10.28
N HIS A 15 3.94 -11.26 9.76
CA HIS A 15 4.88 -11.50 8.67
C HIS A 15 6.15 -12.22 9.17
N LYS A 16 6.57 -11.98 10.42
CA LYS A 16 7.87 -12.46 10.92
C LYS A 16 7.88 -12.95 12.37
N GLY A 17 8.85 -13.81 12.66
CA GLY A 17 9.15 -14.28 14.01
C GLY A 17 8.14 -15.28 14.58
N TRP A 18 7.54 -16.11 13.72
CA TRP A 18 6.84 -17.34 14.12
C TRP A 18 7.85 -18.47 14.35
N ASN A 19 7.45 -19.48 15.12
CA ASN A 19 8.13 -20.77 15.12
C ASN A 19 7.62 -21.62 13.95
N TRP A 20 8.51 -22.16 13.12
CA TRP A 20 8.19 -22.94 11.93
C TRP A 20 8.68 -24.39 11.99
N THR A 21 9.19 -24.87 13.14
CA THR A 21 9.80 -26.22 13.26
C THR A 21 8.87 -27.36 12.81
N SER A 22 7.54 -27.18 12.96
CA SER A 22 6.54 -28.18 12.57
C SER A 22 6.05 -28.05 11.11
N GLY A 23 6.60 -27.12 10.32
CA GLY A 23 6.18 -26.85 8.95
C GLY A 23 4.98 -25.89 8.81
N TYR A 24 4.40 -25.43 9.93
CA TYR A 24 3.39 -24.37 9.98
C TYR A 24 3.70 -23.39 11.11
N ASN A 25 3.07 -22.22 11.10
CA ASN A 25 3.34 -21.17 12.08
C ASN A 25 2.80 -21.53 13.47
N GLN A 26 3.67 -21.51 14.46
CA GLN A 26 3.35 -21.68 15.87
C GLN A 26 3.84 -20.49 16.68
N CYS A 27 3.20 -20.24 17.82
CA CYS A 27 3.65 -19.22 18.75
C CYS A 27 5.11 -19.45 19.17
N PRO A 28 5.95 -18.41 19.20
CA PRO A 28 7.29 -18.49 19.75
C PRO A 28 7.27 -18.96 21.20
N VAL A 29 8.32 -19.68 21.63
CA VAL A 29 8.40 -20.35 22.95
C VAL A 29 8.09 -19.42 24.15
N LYS A 30 8.35 -18.11 24.03
CA LYS A 30 8.12 -17.13 25.10
C LYS A 30 6.95 -16.18 24.85
N ALA A 31 6.17 -16.40 23.80
CA ALA A 31 5.03 -15.57 23.45
C ALA A 31 3.75 -16.17 24.04
N ALA A 32 3.13 -15.47 24.99
CA ALA A 32 1.89 -15.89 25.61
C ALA A 32 0.68 -15.64 24.70
N CYS A 33 -0.32 -16.54 24.74
CA CYS A 33 -1.58 -16.30 24.05
C CYS A 33 -2.45 -15.36 24.87
N HIS A 34 -2.81 -14.22 24.28
CA HIS A 34 -3.75 -13.26 24.87
C HIS A 34 -4.83 -12.90 23.85
N ARG A 35 -5.85 -12.17 24.30
CA ARG A 35 -6.90 -11.68 23.42
C ARG A 35 -6.34 -10.74 22.34
N PHE A 36 -7.02 -10.66 21.21
CA PHE A 36 -6.61 -9.79 20.10
C PHE A 36 -6.48 -8.33 20.53
N ASP A 37 -7.34 -7.82 21.40
CA ASP A 37 -7.27 -6.44 21.90
C ASP A 37 -6.11 -6.20 22.89
N PHE A 38 -5.41 -7.24 23.35
CA PHE A 38 -4.14 -7.11 24.06
C PHE A 38 -2.98 -6.80 23.10
N TYR A 39 -2.90 -7.55 21.98
CA TYR A 39 -1.84 -7.35 20.98
C TYR A 39 -2.12 -6.21 19.99
N PHE A 40 -3.40 -5.86 19.84
CA PHE A 40 -3.88 -4.82 18.94
C PHE A 40 -4.89 -3.91 19.67
N PRO A 41 -4.42 -2.99 20.53
CA PRO A 41 -5.31 -2.16 21.37
C PRO A 41 -6.32 -1.33 20.59
N THR A 42 -5.94 -0.87 19.38
CA THR A 42 -6.79 -0.07 18.51
C THR A 42 -6.97 -0.71 17.13
N PRO A 43 -7.98 -0.30 16.34
CA PRO A 43 -8.10 -0.71 14.94
C PRO A 43 -6.85 -0.37 14.10
N ALA A 44 -6.20 0.76 14.38
CA ALA A 44 -4.98 1.17 13.69
C ALA A 44 -3.83 0.20 13.98
N ASP A 45 -3.65 -0.24 15.23
CA ASP A 45 -2.61 -1.22 15.59
C ASP A 45 -2.82 -2.53 14.82
N LEU A 46 -4.06 -3.02 14.71
CA LEU A 46 -4.34 -4.22 13.92
C LEU A 46 -3.99 -4.01 12.45
N CYS A 47 -4.58 -3.00 11.82
CA CYS A 47 -4.45 -2.82 10.38
C CYS A 47 -3.01 -2.47 9.95
N ASN A 48 -2.31 -1.64 10.73
CA ASN A 48 -0.97 -1.19 10.40
C ASN A 48 0.08 -2.26 10.73
N GLU A 49 -0.03 -2.99 11.84
CA GLU A 49 1.09 -3.82 12.33
C GLU A 49 1.03 -5.27 11.85
N ILE A 50 -0.17 -5.85 11.74
CA ILE A 50 -0.32 -7.31 11.55
C ILE A 50 0.41 -7.80 10.30
N TRP A 51 0.40 -7.01 9.23
CA TRP A 51 1.08 -7.30 7.97
C TRP A 51 2.25 -6.35 7.69
N SER A 52 3.00 -5.94 8.72
CA SER A 52 4.22 -5.11 8.56
C SER A 52 4.01 -3.86 7.69
N HIS A 53 2.97 -3.08 8.01
CA HIS A 53 2.61 -1.85 7.30
C HIS A 53 2.22 -2.03 5.83
N SER A 54 1.82 -3.23 5.39
CA SER A 54 1.15 -3.40 4.08
C SER A 54 -0.13 -2.57 3.96
N PHE A 55 -0.75 -2.20 5.08
CA PHE A 55 -1.83 -1.24 5.13
C PHE A 55 -1.47 -0.06 6.03
N LYS A 56 -2.01 1.10 5.69
CA LYS A 56 -2.07 2.28 6.55
C LYS A 56 -3.53 2.72 6.65
N VAL A 57 -4.08 2.71 7.87
CA VAL A 57 -5.46 3.17 8.07
C VAL A 57 -5.58 4.63 7.64
N SER A 58 -6.60 4.90 6.84
CA SER A 58 -6.95 6.24 6.39
C SER A 58 -8.02 6.85 7.30
N ASN A 59 -7.97 8.17 7.47
CA ASN A 59 -9.01 8.92 8.20
C ASN A 59 -10.25 9.21 7.33
N TYR A 60 -10.21 8.90 6.03
CA TYR A 60 -11.34 9.07 5.14
C TYR A 60 -12.39 7.98 5.33
N GLY A 61 -13.67 8.38 5.31
CA GLY A 61 -14.80 7.46 5.32
C GLY A 61 -14.93 6.63 4.03
N ARG A 62 -15.67 5.52 4.10
CA ARG A 62 -16.01 4.68 2.95
C ARG A 62 -16.81 5.49 1.91
N GLY A 63 -16.55 5.26 0.62
CA GLY A 63 -17.21 5.99 -0.48
C GLY A 63 -16.62 7.38 -0.77
N SER A 64 -15.59 7.80 -0.05
CA SER A 64 -14.94 9.11 -0.26
C SER A 64 -14.11 9.22 -1.55
N GLY A 65 -13.84 8.11 -2.24
CA GLY A 65 -12.86 8.08 -3.34
C GLY A 65 -11.41 8.32 -2.88
N ARG A 66 -11.13 8.21 -1.57
CA ARG A 66 -9.81 8.51 -0.95
C ARG A 66 -9.24 7.39 -0.08
N CYS A 67 -9.89 6.23 0.00
CA CYS A 67 -9.38 5.08 0.74
C CYS A 67 -9.83 3.76 0.12
N ILE A 68 -8.94 2.76 0.17
CA ILE A 68 -9.22 1.41 -0.33
C ILE A 68 -10.21 0.71 0.60
N GLN A 69 -11.20 0.05 0.01
CA GLN A 69 -12.21 -0.74 0.69
C GLN A 69 -11.97 -2.23 0.41
N MET A 70 -11.68 -2.98 1.47
CA MET A 70 -11.51 -4.44 1.40
C MET A 70 -12.83 -5.19 1.18
N TRP A 71 -13.95 -4.55 1.53
CA TRP A 71 -15.30 -5.06 1.37
C TRP A 71 -16.14 -4.03 0.62
N PHE A 72 -16.91 -4.44 -0.38
CA PHE A 72 -17.85 -3.61 -1.14
C PHE A 72 -18.89 -4.51 -1.83
N ASP A 73 -20.03 -3.93 -2.20
CA ASP A 73 -21.06 -4.60 -2.98
C ASP A 73 -20.64 -4.64 -4.46
N SER A 74 -20.43 -5.83 -5.01
CA SER A 74 -19.99 -6.00 -6.41
C SER A 74 -21.01 -5.49 -7.42
N ASN A 75 -22.29 -5.43 -7.06
CA ASN A 75 -23.34 -4.93 -7.95
C ASN A 75 -23.28 -3.40 -8.13
N GLN A 76 -22.57 -2.69 -7.25
CA GLN A 76 -22.36 -1.24 -7.30
C GLN A 76 -21.01 -0.87 -7.94
N GLY A 77 -20.28 -1.86 -8.49
CA GLY A 77 -18.95 -1.68 -9.05
C GLY A 77 -17.84 -1.68 -8.00
N ASN A 78 -16.58 -1.68 -8.46
CA ASN A 78 -15.41 -1.68 -7.59
C ASN A 78 -14.99 -0.23 -7.25
N PRO A 79 -15.21 0.25 -6.01
CA PRO A 79 -14.87 1.61 -5.62
C PRO A 79 -13.35 1.87 -5.60
N ASN A 80 -12.52 0.82 -5.57
CA ASN A 80 -11.08 0.95 -5.49
C ASN A 80 -10.44 1.40 -6.80
N GLU A 81 -11.14 1.26 -7.93
CA GLU A 81 -10.62 1.75 -9.22
C GLU A 81 -10.45 3.27 -9.23
N GLU A 82 -11.44 4.01 -8.73
CA GLU A 82 -11.38 5.46 -8.61
C GLU A 82 -10.27 5.89 -7.64
N VAL A 83 -10.19 5.24 -6.48
CA VAL A 83 -9.16 5.49 -5.47
C VAL A 83 -7.76 5.29 -6.05
N ALA A 84 -7.54 4.20 -6.79
CA ALA A 84 -6.27 3.92 -7.44
C ALA A 84 -5.93 4.96 -8.51
N ARG A 85 -6.90 5.35 -9.36
CA ARG A 85 -6.70 6.40 -10.37
C ARG A 85 -6.32 7.74 -9.73
N PHE A 86 -6.99 8.12 -8.63
CA PHE A 86 -6.71 9.35 -7.91
C PHE A 86 -5.25 9.39 -7.41
N TYR A 87 -4.83 8.40 -6.63
CA TYR A 87 -3.46 8.39 -6.08
C TYR A 87 -2.39 8.18 -7.15
N ALA A 88 -2.69 7.48 -8.24
CA ALA A 88 -1.76 7.37 -9.38
C ALA A 88 -1.56 8.70 -10.10
N ALA A 89 -2.59 9.55 -10.18
CA ALA A 89 -2.48 10.90 -10.75
C ALA A 89 -1.67 11.84 -9.85
N GLU A 90 -1.93 11.83 -8.53
CA GLU A 90 -1.17 12.62 -7.55
C GLU A 90 0.32 12.26 -7.58
N THR A 91 0.65 10.96 -7.58
CA THR A 91 2.05 10.49 -7.63
C THR A 91 2.78 10.97 -8.90
N LYS A 92 2.08 11.08 -10.04
CA LYS A 92 2.69 11.56 -11.30
C LYS A 92 3.04 13.05 -11.24
N ASN A 93 2.33 13.85 -10.44
CA ASN A 93 2.61 15.27 -10.27
C ASN A 93 3.81 15.52 -9.34
N ASP A 94 4.13 14.56 -8.46
CA ASP A 94 5.28 14.62 -7.55
C ASP A 94 6.59 14.12 -8.19
N VAL A 95 6.52 13.46 -9.34
CA VAL A 95 7.70 13.07 -10.12
C VAL A 95 8.07 14.26 -11.03
N PRO A 96 9.23 14.91 -10.85
CA PRO A 96 9.67 15.95 -11.77
C PRO A 96 9.71 15.36 -13.19
N PRO A 97 9.29 16.11 -14.22
CA PRO A 97 9.37 15.62 -15.59
C PRO A 97 10.82 15.18 -15.87
N PRO A 98 11.03 14.06 -16.59
CA PRO A 98 12.38 13.60 -16.90
C PRO A 98 13.12 14.72 -17.63
N GLN A 99 14.15 15.27 -16.97
CA GLN A 99 15.09 16.20 -17.57
C GLN A 99 15.93 15.42 -18.58
N GLY A 100 15.42 15.24 -19.80
CA GLY A 100 16.24 14.56 -20.82
C GLY A 100 15.51 13.96 -22.00
N ILE A 101 14.54 14.65 -22.61
CA ILE A 101 14.16 14.37 -24.01
C ILE A 101 13.94 15.67 -24.81
N GLY A 102 13.71 16.82 -24.15
CA GLY A 102 13.52 18.11 -24.82
C GLY A 102 14.75 18.72 -25.51
N SER A 103 15.98 18.30 -25.17
CA SER A 103 17.20 18.84 -25.77
C SER A 103 17.69 18.11 -27.03
N PHE A 104 17.21 16.90 -27.31
CA PHE A 104 17.73 16.11 -28.45
C PHE A 104 17.08 16.46 -29.81
N LEU A 105 15.93 17.13 -29.81
CA LEU A 105 15.24 17.50 -31.06
C LEU A 105 15.72 18.83 -31.65
N LEU A 106 16.44 19.65 -30.88
CA LEU A 106 17.02 20.91 -31.37
C LEU A 106 18.33 20.70 -32.15
N ASP A 107 19.04 19.58 -31.95
CA ASP A 107 20.31 19.31 -32.61
C ASP A 107 20.15 18.79 -34.05
N LEU A 108 19.10 18.00 -34.34
CA LEU A 108 18.90 17.46 -35.68
C LEU A 108 18.51 18.54 -36.71
N THR A 109 17.78 19.56 -36.30
CA THR A 109 17.44 20.69 -37.18
C THR A 109 18.66 21.56 -37.48
N GLN A 110 19.54 21.79 -36.50
CA GLN A 110 20.80 22.51 -36.73
C GLN A 110 21.77 21.73 -37.62
N MET A 111 21.91 20.42 -37.40
CA MET A 111 22.75 19.56 -38.23
C MET A 111 22.27 19.48 -39.69
N LEU A 112 20.95 19.41 -39.93
CA LEU A 112 20.39 19.39 -41.28
C LEU A 112 20.60 20.73 -42.01
N GLN A 113 20.50 21.87 -41.30
CA GLN A 113 20.77 23.18 -41.89
C GLN A 113 22.24 23.41 -42.24
N LEU A 114 23.17 22.83 -41.48
CA LEU A 114 24.60 22.88 -41.78
C LEU A 114 24.96 21.99 -42.99
N TRP A 115 24.31 20.83 -43.12
CA TRP A 115 24.52 19.94 -44.26
C TRP A 115 23.97 20.50 -45.57
N LEU A 116 22.83 21.21 -45.54
CA LEU A 116 22.27 21.90 -46.70
C LEU A 116 23.05 23.16 -47.13
N ARG A 117 24.01 23.62 -46.32
CA ARG A 117 24.86 24.79 -46.58
C ARG A 117 26.30 24.43 -47.02
N SER A 118 26.62 23.14 -47.14
CA SER A 118 27.93 22.64 -47.59
C SER A 118 27.88 22.12 -49.02
#